data_AF-A0A6J6Y0S5-F1
#
_entry.id   AF-A0A6J6Y0S5-F1
#
_cell.length_a   1.000
_cell.length_b   1.000
_cell.length_c   1.000
_cell.angle_alpha   90.00
_cell.angle_beta   90.00
_cell.angle_gamma   90.00
#
_symmetry.space_group_name_H-M   'P 1'
#
loop_
_entity.id
_entity.type
_entity.pdbx_description
1 polymer ?
#
loop_
_entity_poly.entity_id
_entity_poly.type
_entity_poly.pdbx_seq_one_letter_code
_entity_poly.pdbx_strand_id
1 'polypeptide(L)'
;MRDVSYFLTMALAIEDRRAHERDLLSHYLEIWNAGGGEPLSWDDAWLAHRVHAGYTVLASCQVVTFPADVTPQRQVFAAAFLDRAQAAVADLEARAAIKSFGEF
;
A
#
# COMPACT_ATOMS: atom_id res chain seq x y z
N MET A 1 -5.88 7.45 5.94
CA MET A 1 -5.22 6.15 5.64
C MET A 1 -4.85 5.92 4.18
N ARG A 2 -5.66 6.33 3.19
CA ARG A 2 -5.36 6.09 1.75
C ARG A 2 -3.95 6.50 1.33
N ASP A 3 -3.57 7.76 1.55
CA ASP A 3 -2.33 8.31 1.01
C ASP A 3 -1.09 7.69 1.67
N VAL A 4 -1.06 7.61 3.00
CA VAL A 4 0.03 6.93 3.73
C VAL A 4 0.17 5.47 3.30
N SER A 5 -0.94 4.77 3.04
CA SER A 5 -0.91 3.38 2.59
C SER A 5 -0.30 3.25 1.20
N TYR A 6 -0.64 4.17 0.29
CA TYR A 6 -0.05 4.23 -1.03
C TYR A 6 1.46 4.46 -0.97
N PHE A 7 1.92 5.39 -0.13
CA PHE A 7 3.36 5.64 0.03
C PHE A 7 4.09 4.43 0.60
N LEU A 8 3.59 3.83 1.67
CA LEU A 8 4.21 2.64 2.28
C LEU A 8 4.31 1.49 1.29
N THR A 9 3.28 1.26 0.48
CA THR A 9 3.22 0.12 -0.45
C THR A 9 3.96 0.33 -1.77
N MET A 10 4.02 1.56 -2.30
CA MET A 10 4.52 1.81 -3.66
C MET A 10 5.85 2.60 -3.72
N ALA A 11 6.28 3.23 -2.63
CA ALA A 11 7.50 4.05 -2.61
C ALA A 11 8.73 3.37 -1.97
N LEU A 12 8.51 2.37 -1.10
CA LEU A 12 9.59 1.67 -0.40
C LEU A 12 10.08 0.44 -1.18
N ALA A 13 11.31 -0.02 -0.90
CA ALA A 13 11.69 -1.38 -1.26
C ALA A 13 10.82 -2.37 -0.47
N ILE A 14 10.58 -3.55 -1.05
CA ILE A 14 9.69 -4.56 -0.45
C ILE A 14 10.17 -4.95 0.95
N GLU A 15 11.47 -5.19 1.11
CA GLU A 15 12.06 -5.59 2.38
C GLU A 15 12.05 -4.47 3.42
N ASP A 16 12.31 -3.22 3.01
CA ASP A 16 12.22 -2.06 3.91
C ASP A 16 10.78 -1.89 4.43
N ARG A 17 9.78 -2.05 3.54
CA ARG A 17 8.37 -2.03 3.95
C ARG A 17 8.09 -3.15 4.95
N ARG A 18 8.46 -4.39 4.65
CA ARG A 18 8.24 -5.53 5.56
C ARG A 18 8.87 -5.31 6.93
N ALA A 19 10.05 -4.71 6.99
CA ALA A 19 10.76 -4.43 8.22
C ALA A 19 10.14 -3.28 9.04
N HIS A 20 9.58 -2.25 8.39
CA HIS A 20 9.29 -0.97 9.04
C HIS A 20 7.83 -0.49 8.93
N GLU A 21 6.96 -1.14 8.15
CA GLU A 21 5.61 -0.65 7.83
C GLU A 21 4.74 -0.42 9.08
N ARG A 22 4.81 -1.30 10.07
CA ARG A 22 4.05 -1.15 11.31
C ARG A 22 4.52 0.03 12.15
N ASP A 23 5.83 0.25 12.23
CA ASP A 23 6.42 1.35 13.00
C ASP A 23 6.12 2.69 12.33
N LEU A 24 6.27 2.76 11.00
CA LEU A 24 5.93 3.94 10.22
C LEU A 24 4.45 4.30 10.30
N LEU A 25 3.56 3.30 10.26
CA LEU A 25 2.13 3.52 10.41
C LEU A 25 1.76 3.97 11.83
N SER A 26 2.39 3.37 12.85
CA SER A 26 2.20 3.76 14.25
C SER A 26 2.60 5.22 14.45
N HIS A 27 3.77 5.61 13.94
CA HIS A 27 4.22 6.99 14.01
C HIS A 27 3.29 7.96 13.29
N TYR A 28 2.79 7.60 12.09
CA TYR A 28 1.79 8.40 11.40
C TYR A 28 0.51 8.58 12.24
N LEU A 29 0.06 7.52 12.90
CA LEU A 29 -1.14 7.53 13.72
C LEU A 29 -0.99 8.38 14.99
N GLU A 30 0.18 8.34 15.63
CA GLU A 30 0.50 9.20 16.77
C GLU A 30 0.35 10.68 16.39
N ILE A 31 0.93 11.08 15.26
CA ILE A 31 0.87 12.46 14.78
C ILE A 31 -0.55 12.83 14.33
N TRP A 32 -1.27 11.93 13.67
CA TRP A 32 -2.67 12.12 13.29
C TRP A 32 -3.55 12.40 14.52
N ASN A 33 -3.45 11.55 15.55
CA ASN A 33 -4.26 11.65 16.76
C ASN A 33 -3.89 12.88 17.60
N ALA A 34 -2.62 13.32 17.57
CA ALA A 34 -2.22 14.58 18.19
C ALA A 34 -2.77 15.82 17.46
N GLY A 35 -3.16 15.69 16.19
CA GLY A 35 -3.62 16.78 15.33
C GLY A 35 -5.05 17.27 15.58
N GLY A 36 -5.80 16.67 16.51
CA GLY A 36 -7.13 17.14 16.92
C GLY A 36 -8.29 16.78 15.99
N GLY A 37 -8.06 15.90 15.00
CA GLY A 37 -9.13 15.28 14.21
C GLY A 37 -9.84 14.15 14.98
N GLU A 38 -10.77 13.46 14.31
CA GLU A 38 -11.37 12.25 14.86
C GLU A 38 -10.26 11.19 15.07
N PRO A 39 -10.10 10.69 16.31
CA PRO A 39 -9.02 9.77 16.62
C PRO A 39 -9.29 8.43 15.93
N LEU A 40 -8.24 7.82 15.41
CA LEU A 40 -8.30 6.50 14.79
C LEU A 40 -7.54 5.50 15.66
N SER A 41 -8.15 4.34 15.89
CA SER A 41 -7.49 3.26 16.62
C SER A 41 -6.43 2.59 15.75
N TRP A 42 -5.47 1.90 16.39
CA TRP A 42 -4.47 1.12 15.65
C TRP A 42 -5.13 0.05 14.78
N ASP A 43 -6.11 -0.68 15.31
CA ASP A 43 -6.76 -1.78 14.59
C ASP A 43 -7.54 -1.26 13.38
N ASP A 44 -8.24 -0.14 13.51
CA ASP A 44 -8.95 0.50 12.40
C ASP A 44 -7.97 1.04 11.35
N ALA A 45 -6.87 1.66 11.79
CA ALA A 45 -5.82 2.15 10.91
C ALA A 45 -5.16 1.00 10.13
N TRP A 46 -4.84 -0.10 10.81
CA TRP A 46 -4.24 -1.28 10.22
C TRP A 46 -5.19 -1.98 9.24
N LEU A 47 -6.47 -2.12 9.59
CA LEU A 47 -7.50 -2.64 8.68
C LEU A 47 -7.62 -1.76 7.44
N ALA A 48 -7.75 -0.44 7.62
CA ALA A 48 -7.86 0.51 6.51
C ALA A 48 -6.61 0.49 5.62
N HIS A 49 -5.41 0.35 6.21
CA HIS A 49 -4.16 0.19 5.47
C HIS A 49 -4.18 -1.04 4.56
N ARG A 50 -4.58 -2.19 5.10
CA ARG A 50 -4.71 -3.45 4.36
C ARG A 50 -5.80 -3.39 3.27
N VAL A 51 -6.91 -2.72 3.53
CA VAL A 51 -7.95 -2.46 2.52
C VAL A 51 -7.37 -1.61 1.38
N HIS A 52 -6.66 -0.53 1.70
CA HIS A 52 -6.07 0.34 0.71
C HIS A 52 -4.92 -0.31 -0.08
N ALA A 53 -4.27 -1.35 0.45
CA ALA A 53 -3.32 -2.16 -0.32
C ALA A 53 -3.97 -2.78 -1.57
N GLY A 54 -5.28 -3.01 -1.57
CA GLY A 54 -6.01 -3.46 -2.76
C GLY A 54 -5.97 -2.46 -3.93
N TYR A 55 -5.78 -1.17 -3.64
CA TYR A 55 -5.66 -0.14 -4.69
C TYR A 55 -4.37 -0.27 -5.50
N THR A 56 -3.34 -0.95 -4.98
CA THR A 56 -2.06 -1.14 -5.70
C THR A 56 -2.24 -1.84 -7.04
N VAL A 57 -3.25 -2.72 -7.18
CA VAL A 57 -3.62 -3.38 -8.44
C VAL A 57 -4.00 -2.37 -9.52
N LEU A 58 -4.79 -1.37 -9.15
CA LEU A 58 -5.23 -0.31 -10.08
C LEU A 58 -4.09 0.68 -10.31
N ALA A 59 -3.31 0.98 -9.27
CA ALA A 59 -2.18 1.89 -9.40
C ALA A 59 -1.10 1.36 -10.35
N SER A 60 -0.84 0.05 -10.33
CA SER A 60 0.16 -0.57 -11.19
C SER A 60 -0.33 -0.79 -12.62
N CYS A 61 -1.65 -0.87 -12.87
CA CYS A 61 -2.18 -1.30 -14.17
C CYS A 61 -1.66 -0.48 -15.35
N GLN A 62 -1.71 0.85 -15.24
CA GLN A 62 -1.25 1.80 -16.26
C GLN A 62 0.25 1.74 -16.53
N VAL A 63 1.01 1.20 -15.57
CA VAL A 63 2.47 1.07 -15.65
C VAL A 63 2.88 -0.32 -16.16
N VAL A 64 2.04 -1.35 -16.04
CA VAL A 64 2.42 -2.72 -16.45
C VAL A 64 1.85 -3.14 -17.80
N THR A 65 0.89 -2.40 -18.35
CA THR A 65 0.28 -2.68 -19.66
C THR A 65 0.85 -1.80 -20.78
N PHE A 66 2.17 -1.61 -20.84
CA PHE A 66 2.79 -0.74 -21.86
C PHE A 66 2.82 -1.37 -23.27
N PRO A 67 2.86 -0.53 -24.34
CA PRO A 67 3.10 -0.98 -25.71
C PRO A 67 4.50 -1.58 -25.91
N ALA A 68 4.66 -2.36 -26.97
CA ALA A 68 5.85 -3.19 -27.23
C ALA A 68 7.16 -2.41 -27.41
N ASP A 69 7.11 -1.10 -27.63
CA ASP A 69 8.25 -0.21 -27.92
C ASP A 69 8.74 0.60 -26.70
N VAL A 70 8.39 0.16 -25.49
CA VAL A 70 8.79 0.82 -24.24
C VAL A 70 10.31 0.83 -24.02
N THR A 71 10.84 1.95 -23.50
CA THR A 71 12.28 2.10 -23.23
C THR A 71 12.77 1.17 -22.11
N PRO A 72 14.06 0.76 -22.10
CA PRO A 72 14.60 -0.11 -21.05
C PRO A 72 14.40 0.43 -19.62
N GLN A 73 14.54 1.74 -19.42
CA GLN A 73 14.35 2.37 -18.11
C GLN A 73 12.89 2.26 -17.63
N ARG A 74 11.92 2.39 -18.55
CA ARG A 74 10.51 2.20 -18.22
C ARG A 74 10.19 0.75 -17.89
N GLN A 75 10.85 -0.22 -18.53
CA GLN A 75 10.70 -1.64 -18.21
C GLN A 75 11.15 -1.93 -16.77
N VAL A 76 12.31 -1.41 -16.36
CA VAL A 76 12.81 -1.55 -14.98
C VAL A 76 11.85 -0.92 -13.97
N PHE A 77 11.38 0.29 -14.25
CA PHE A 77 10.38 0.95 -13.41
C PHE A 77 9.11 0.11 -13.28
N ALA A 78 8.57 -0.39 -14.40
CA ALA A 78 7.35 -1.18 -14.42
C ALA A 78 7.48 -2.50 -13.65
N ALA A 79 8.60 -3.22 -13.83
CA ALA A 79 8.88 -4.45 -13.09
C ALA A 79 8.92 -4.17 -11.58
N ALA A 80 9.68 -3.17 -11.14
CA ALA A 80 9.76 -2.81 -9.73
C ALA A 80 8.40 -2.37 -9.15
N PHE A 81 7.58 -1.67 -9.93
CA PHE A 81 6.26 -1.23 -9.50
C PHE A 81 5.28 -2.41 -9.38
N LEU A 82 5.35 -3.37 -10.30
CA LEU A 82 4.56 -4.61 -10.24
C LEU A 82 4.95 -5.47 -9.03
N ASP A 83 6.25 -5.66 -8.80
CA ASP A 83 6.75 -6.46 -7.69
C ASP A 83 6.27 -5.91 -6.35
N ARG A 84 6.34 -4.58 -6.17
CA ARG A 84 5.80 -3.91 -4.98
C ARG A 84 4.30 -4.14 -4.81
N ALA A 85 3.52 -3.96 -5.87
CA ALA A 85 2.07 -4.15 -5.81
C ALA A 85 1.71 -5.60 -5.46
N GLN A 86 2.37 -6.58 -6.08
CA GLN A 86 2.16 -8.00 -5.78
C GLN A 86 2.50 -8.34 -4.34
N ALA A 87 3.66 -7.89 -3.85
CA ALA A 87 4.07 -8.10 -2.47
C ALA A 87 3.12 -7.43 -1.48
N ALA A 88 2.68 -6.19 -1.74
CA ALA A 88 1.74 -5.49 -0.88
C ALA A 88 0.39 -6.21 -0.78
N VAL A 89 -0.18 -6.65 -1.91
CA VAL A 89 -1.47 -7.38 -1.91
C VAL A 89 -1.37 -8.69 -1.14
N ALA A 90 -0.27 -9.44 -1.34
CA ALA A 90 -0.05 -10.72 -0.68
C ALA A 90 0.23 -10.55 0.82
N ASP A 91 1.23 -9.77 1.19
CA ASP A 91 1.68 -9.63 2.58
C ASP A 91 0.60 -9.02 3.49
N LEU A 92 -0.22 -8.10 2.95
CA LEU A 92 -1.28 -7.42 3.70
C LEU A 92 -2.62 -8.16 3.64
N GLU A 93 -2.68 -9.30 2.93
CA GLU A 93 -3.90 -10.10 2.80
C GLU A 93 -5.10 -9.23 2.35
N ALA A 94 -4.87 -8.38 1.33
CA ALA A 94 -5.79 -7.28 0.99
C ALA A 94 -7.22 -7.76 0.71
N ARG A 95 -7.37 -8.92 0.07
CA ARG A 95 -8.68 -9.55 -0.16
C ARG A 95 -9.42 -9.86 1.14
N ALA A 96 -8.74 -10.44 2.13
CA ALA A 96 -9.35 -10.75 3.42
C ALA A 96 -9.74 -9.46 4.15
N ALA A 97 -8.89 -8.43 4.10
CA ALA A 97 -9.19 -7.13 4.70
C ALA A 97 -10.41 -6.44 4.07
N ILE A 98 -10.54 -6.47 2.73
CA ILE A 98 -11.69 -5.91 2.01
C ILE A 98 -12.99 -6.62 2.42
N LYS A 99 -12.95 -7.94 2.55
CA LYS A 99 -14.09 -8.74 3.04
C LYS A 99 -14.51 -8.35 4.46
N SER A 100 -13.53 -8.29 5.36
CA SER A 100 -13.77 -7.87 6.75
C SER A 100 -14.34 -6.45 6.84
N PHE A 101 -13.85 -5.53 6.01
CA PHE A 101 -14.33 -4.15 5.99
C PHE A 101 -15.74 -3.99 5.42
N GLY A 102 -16.09 -4.81 4.42
CA GLY A 102 -17.40 -4.76 3.77
C GLY A 102 -18.47 -5.67 4.36
N GLU A 103 -18.14 -6.47 5.39
CA GLU A 103 -19.01 -7.48 5.99
C GLU A 103 -19.51 -8.57 5.01
N PHE A 104 -18.68 -9.01 4.04
CA PHE A 104 -19.04 -10.02 3.02
C PHE A 104 -17.97 -11.09 2.70
#